data_AF-A0A6G0IIF8-F1
#
_entry.id   AF-A0A6G0IIF8-F1
#
_cell.length_a   1.000
_cell.length_b   1.000
_cell.length_c   1.000
_cell.angle_alpha   90.00
_cell.angle_beta   90.00
_cell.angle_gamma   90.00
#
_symmetry.space_group_name_H-M   'P 1'
#
loop_
_entity.id
_entity.type
_entity.pdbx_description
1 polymer ?
#
loop_
_entity_poly.entity_id
_entity_poly.type
_entity_poly.pdbx_seq_one_letter_code
_entity_poly.pdbx_strand_id
1 'polypeptide(L)'
;MALEDVCGFKDTLVHHKWFPAFHLEESATSLHMTTTNDCGFGFGRLKISGRNNGIPLHFFIPTLSNPSPLNQRPPYPFSPANHSVTVRRPFPLSHGTTTLGFIFQGGVIAAADTRASAGGLVACPAVHKITPIHSHLVVTSSGSGADCMLWERILAREIRLYELRHRRRLSIRGTAKLLSFMLHPFKGTEVCVALTLCGWDKEAGNTDGAKTSADSSFITDENSSAVVSSQGVTASPNTGPKLIYVCSDGARLQGDIFSVGSGSPYAYGVLDRELRWSLSKEEAITLAREAVFRATHRDAYSGNNVDLFHITAQGWSQRQREDLKEEYYRDMERRAKKSNTYAHGAGQIGSGFDATPGDGLSFSVRNPLCAADDDGVERKIEFLHGTTTLAFKFQHGVIVAVDSRATAGSYIASQTVKKVIEINPYLLGTMAGGAADCSFWERLLARQCRIYELRNKERISVAAASKLLANMVYQYKGMGLSMGTMVCGWDKRGPGLYYVDSEGNRVCGDLFAVGSGSMYAYGVMDSGLRHDLSVEEACELGRRAIYQATYRDAYSGGQVNLYHVHSEGWTRVSQEDVLMLHHQYKEQAQS
;
A
#
# COMPACT_ATOMS: atom_id res chain seq x y z
N MET A 1 21.25 -33.37 -21.34
CA MET A 1 20.36 -32.80 -20.31
C MET A 1 20.86 -31.47 -19.70
N ALA A 2 21.77 -30.73 -20.35
CA ALA A 2 22.31 -29.46 -19.84
C ALA A 2 22.02 -28.24 -20.75
N LEU A 3 21.13 -28.41 -21.74
CA LEU A 3 20.84 -27.39 -22.76
C LEU A 3 19.33 -27.13 -22.96
N GLU A 4 18.46 -27.93 -22.32
CA GLU A 4 17.00 -27.82 -22.49
C GLU A 4 16.36 -26.77 -21.55
N ASP A 5 17.04 -26.38 -20.48
CA ASP A 5 16.53 -25.39 -19.50
C ASP A 5 16.84 -23.92 -19.86
N VAL A 6 17.61 -23.66 -20.93
CA VAL A 6 18.04 -22.29 -21.26
C VAL A 6 16.98 -21.51 -22.04
N CYS A 7 16.04 -22.19 -22.72
CA CYS A 7 15.16 -21.55 -23.71
C CYS A 7 13.66 -21.72 -23.51
N GLY A 8 13.16 -22.30 -22.42
CA GLY A 8 11.77 -22.12 -21.95
C GLY A 8 10.64 -22.21 -23.00
N PHE A 9 10.72 -23.09 -23.99
CA PHE A 9 9.61 -23.36 -24.91
C PHE A 9 8.81 -24.56 -24.40
N LYS A 10 7.61 -24.30 -23.90
CA LYS A 10 6.53 -25.29 -23.91
C LYS A 10 5.41 -24.71 -24.75
N ASP A 11 5.34 -25.11 -26.02
CA ASP A 11 4.10 -25.02 -26.78
C ASP A 11 3.82 -26.35 -27.47
N THR A 12 2.57 -26.77 -27.32
CA THR A 12 2.00 -27.97 -27.91
C THR A 12 1.71 -27.71 -29.38
N LEU A 13 2.09 -28.67 -30.24
CA LEU A 13 1.92 -28.62 -31.69
C LEU A 13 0.43 -28.56 -32.07
N VAL A 14 -0.01 -27.43 -32.63
CA VAL A 14 -1.19 -27.38 -33.50
C VAL A 14 -0.72 -26.91 -34.88
N HIS A 15 -0.79 -27.83 -35.85
CA HIS A 15 -0.47 -27.59 -37.25
C HIS A 15 -1.40 -26.54 -37.87
N HIS A 16 -0.86 -25.47 -38.45
CA HIS A 16 -1.49 -24.80 -39.59
C HIS A 16 -0.45 -24.29 -40.61
N LYS A 17 -0.87 -24.36 -41.88
CA LYS A 17 -0.09 -24.39 -43.13
C LYS A 17 0.61 -23.08 -43.49
N TRP A 18 1.78 -23.23 -44.14
CA TRP A 18 2.64 -22.23 -44.79
C TRP A 18 2.10 -21.69 -46.12
N PHE A 19 2.46 -20.43 -46.47
CA PHE A 19 3.00 -19.86 -47.73
C PHE A 19 2.84 -18.29 -47.77
N PRO A 20 3.59 -17.49 -48.56
CA PRO A 20 5.04 -17.21 -48.45
C PRO A 20 5.44 -15.70 -48.50
N ALA A 21 6.71 -15.46 -48.10
CA ALA A 21 7.73 -14.48 -48.53
C ALA A 21 7.37 -13.10 -49.12
N PHE A 22 8.01 -12.05 -48.57
CA PHE A 22 8.45 -10.86 -49.31
C PHE A 22 9.87 -10.42 -48.85
N HIS A 23 10.73 -10.17 -49.85
CA HIS A 23 12.11 -9.70 -49.80
C HIS A 23 12.21 -8.18 -49.58
N LEU A 24 13.30 -7.71 -48.95
CA LEU A 24 14.05 -6.46 -49.30
C LEU A 24 15.37 -6.42 -48.48
N GLU A 25 16.49 -6.82 -49.07
CA GLU A 25 17.61 -5.99 -49.60
C GLU A 25 18.60 -5.46 -48.55
N GLU A 26 19.81 -6.03 -48.61
CA GLU A 26 21.05 -5.55 -48.01
C GLU A 26 21.65 -4.40 -48.81
N SER A 27 22.22 -3.41 -48.13
CA SER A 27 23.23 -2.52 -48.72
C SER A 27 24.41 -2.39 -47.76
N ALA A 28 25.51 -3.04 -48.12
CA ALA A 28 26.81 -2.92 -47.49
C ALA A 28 27.58 -1.70 -48.03
N THR A 29 28.23 -0.95 -47.14
CA THR A 29 29.35 -0.08 -47.50
C THR A 29 30.44 -0.17 -46.44
N SER A 30 31.59 -0.70 -46.87
CA SER A 30 32.86 -0.81 -46.17
C SER A 30 33.52 0.55 -45.94
N LEU A 31 34.29 0.73 -44.85
CA LEU A 31 35.41 1.68 -44.81
C LEU A 31 36.47 1.28 -43.75
N HIS A 32 37.61 0.85 -44.28
CA HIS A 32 39.02 0.97 -43.84
C HIS A 32 39.48 0.74 -42.38
N MET A 33 40.36 -0.27 -42.24
CA MET A 33 41.34 -0.41 -41.16
C MET A 33 42.51 0.57 -41.34
N THR A 34 42.93 1.18 -40.24
CA THR A 34 44.29 1.69 -40.05
C THR A 34 44.80 1.23 -38.68
N THR A 35 45.88 0.45 -38.73
CA THR A 35 46.67 -0.07 -37.62
C THR A 35 47.59 1.02 -37.04
N THR A 36 47.61 1.15 -35.72
CA THR A 36 48.78 1.65 -34.97
C THR A 36 48.88 0.91 -33.64
N ASN A 37 49.96 0.14 -33.50
CA ASN A 37 50.49 -0.39 -32.24
C ASN A 37 50.85 0.75 -31.28
N ASP A 38 50.60 0.59 -29.98
CA ASP A 38 51.68 0.49 -28.97
C ASP A 38 51.12 0.40 -27.54
N CYS A 39 51.93 -0.18 -26.65
CA CYS A 39 51.89 -0.16 -25.17
C CYS A 39 51.26 -1.35 -24.42
N GLY A 40 52.02 -2.45 -24.33
CA GLY A 40 52.59 -2.96 -23.07
C GLY A 40 51.70 -3.63 -22.01
N PHE A 41 51.69 -4.97 -21.99
CA PHE A 41 51.22 -5.79 -20.87
C PHE A 41 52.22 -5.82 -19.71
N GLY A 42 51.79 -5.42 -18.51
CA GLY A 42 52.55 -5.56 -17.26
C GLY A 42 51.85 -6.50 -16.27
N PHE A 43 52.40 -7.70 -16.06
CA PHE A 43 51.98 -8.63 -15.02
C PHE A 43 52.55 -8.20 -13.66
N GLY A 44 51.70 -7.73 -12.75
CA GLY A 44 52.06 -7.38 -11.37
C GLY A 44 51.52 -8.40 -10.36
N ARG A 45 52.40 -9.24 -9.83
CA ARG A 45 52.17 -10.19 -8.74
C ARG A 45 52.12 -9.44 -7.41
N LEU A 46 51.00 -9.45 -6.66
CA LEU A 46 50.94 -8.87 -5.31
C LEU A 46 50.72 -9.93 -4.21
N LYS A 47 51.52 -9.77 -3.14
CA LYS A 47 51.72 -10.65 -1.99
C LYS A 47 50.53 -10.65 -1.02
N ILE A 48 50.31 -11.82 -0.40
CA ILE A 48 49.39 -12.04 0.72
C ILE A 48 50.02 -11.50 2.02
N SER A 49 49.27 -10.70 2.78
CA SER A 49 49.49 -10.45 4.21
C SER A 49 48.23 -9.84 4.83
N GLY A 50 47.75 -10.42 5.94
CA GLY A 50 46.71 -9.84 6.80
C GLY A 50 45.49 -10.74 7.03
N ARG A 51 45.49 -11.48 8.14
CA ARG A 51 44.34 -12.23 8.68
C ARG A 51 43.15 -11.28 8.90
N ASN A 52 42.03 -11.54 8.23
CA ASN A 52 40.72 -10.97 8.57
C ASN A 52 39.68 -12.11 8.56
N ASN A 53 39.15 -12.46 9.72
CA ASN A 53 38.10 -13.48 9.89
C ASN A 53 36.73 -12.91 9.48
N GLY A 54 36.56 -12.65 8.17
CA GLY A 54 35.28 -12.35 7.55
C GLY A 54 35.09 -13.28 6.35
N ILE A 55 33.90 -13.87 6.22
CA ILE A 55 33.53 -14.66 5.05
C ILE A 55 33.81 -13.83 3.79
N PRO A 56 34.66 -14.28 2.85
CA PRO A 56 35.03 -13.47 1.69
C PRO A 56 33.87 -13.48 0.69
N LEU A 57 33.13 -12.38 0.62
CA LEU A 57 32.17 -12.10 -0.43
C LEU A 57 32.91 -11.45 -1.61
N HIS A 58 33.58 -12.26 -2.44
CA HIS A 58 34.09 -11.79 -3.73
C HIS A 58 32.95 -11.71 -4.75
N PHE A 59 32.25 -10.59 -4.75
CA PHE A 59 31.35 -10.21 -5.85
C PHE A 59 32.14 -9.36 -6.85
N PHE A 60 32.03 -9.72 -8.13
CA PHE A 60 32.63 -8.95 -9.21
C PHE A 60 31.65 -7.82 -9.56
N ILE A 61 31.87 -6.64 -9.00
CA ILE A 61 31.17 -5.41 -9.38
C ILE A 61 32.08 -4.71 -10.40
N PRO A 62 31.62 -4.34 -11.60
CA PRO A 62 32.39 -3.49 -12.50
C PRO A 62 32.66 -2.17 -11.80
N THR A 63 33.93 -1.84 -11.58
CA THR A 63 34.33 -0.54 -11.04
C THR A 63 34.19 0.52 -12.13
N LEU A 64 33.29 1.50 -11.93
CA LEU A 64 33.40 2.78 -12.62
C LEU A 64 34.71 3.44 -12.20
N SER A 65 35.58 3.68 -13.18
CA SER A 65 36.91 4.28 -13.01
C SER A 65 36.83 5.65 -12.35
N ASN A 66 37.51 5.81 -11.21
CA ASN A 66 37.74 7.11 -10.58
C ASN A 66 38.72 7.96 -11.43
N PRO A 67 38.47 9.25 -11.65
CA PRO A 67 39.43 10.12 -12.34
C PRO A 67 40.53 10.57 -11.37
N SER A 68 41.79 10.34 -11.75
CA SER A 68 42.98 10.89 -11.08
C SER A 68 43.16 12.39 -11.38
N PRO A 69 43.81 13.16 -10.49
CA PRO A 69 43.91 14.61 -10.62
C PRO A 69 45.14 14.98 -11.48
N LEU A 70 44.92 15.66 -12.60
CA LEU A 70 45.99 16.37 -13.30
C LEU A 70 45.54 17.81 -13.57
N ASN A 71 46.24 18.73 -12.92
CA ASN A 71 46.06 20.16 -13.06
C ASN A 71 46.91 20.68 -14.24
N GLN A 72 46.45 21.78 -14.84
CA GLN A 72 47.11 22.66 -15.83
C GLN A 72 46.87 22.40 -17.33
N ARG A 73 45.88 23.11 -17.90
CA ARG A 73 45.92 23.75 -19.24
C ARG A 73 44.93 24.94 -19.31
N PRO A 74 45.23 26.02 -20.07
CA PRO A 74 44.51 27.30 -20.03
C PRO A 74 43.19 27.28 -20.85
N PRO A 75 42.30 28.29 -20.71
CA PRO A 75 40.91 28.17 -21.12
C PRO A 75 40.72 28.41 -22.63
N TYR A 76 40.00 27.51 -23.29
CA TYR A 76 39.41 27.74 -24.61
C TYR A 76 37.98 28.27 -24.46
N PRO A 77 37.52 29.21 -25.31
CA PRO A 77 36.27 29.91 -25.10
C PRO A 77 35.10 29.23 -25.83
N PHE A 78 34.72 28.01 -25.46
CA PHE A 78 33.42 27.44 -25.87
C PHE A 78 33.00 26.36 -24.86
N SER A 79 32.21 26.75 -23.85
CA SER A 79 31.41 25.79 -23.07
C SER A 79 30.08 25.57 -23.78
N PRO A 80 29.71 24.34 -24.19
CA PRO A 80 28.31 24.01 -24.28
C PRO A 80 27.77 23.91 -22.84
N ALA A 81 26.62 24.53 -22.60
CA ALA A 81 25.95 24.51 -21.31
C ALA A 81 25.76 23.07 -20.81
N ASN A 82 25.99 22.85 -19.51
CA ASN A 82 25.53 21.66 -18.79
C ASN A 82 23.99 21.62 -18.83
N HIS A 83 23.42 21.16 -19.93
CA HIS A 83 22.08 20.62 -19.94
C HIS A 83 22.22 19.13 -19.68
N SER A 84 22.15 18.73 -18.40
CA SER A 84 21.53 17.44 -18.11
C SER A 84 20.08 17.56 -18.58
N VAL A 85 19.84 17.22 -19.84
CA VAL A 85 18.49 17.07 -20.35
C VAL A 85 17.92 15.90 -19.55
N THR A 86 17.24 16.21 -18.45
CA THR A 86 16.31 15.29 -17.83
C THR A 86 15.27 15.06 -18.91
N VAL A 87 15.38 13.94 -19.62
CA VAL A 87 14.36 13.54 -20.58
C VAL A 87 13.08 13.43 -19.78
N ARG A 88 12.23 14.44 -19.89
CA ARG A 88 10.93 14.48 -19.23
C ARG A 88 10.20 13.24 -19.73
N ARG A 89 10.00 12.26 -18.85
CA ARG A 89 9.29 11.04 -19.22
C ARG A 89 7.94 11.46 -19.80
N PRO A 90 7.51 10.88 -20.94
CA PRO A 90 6.26 11.27 -21.60
C PRO A 90 5.02 11.07 -20.72
N PHE A 91 5.15 10.33 -19.62
CA PHE A 91 4.14 10.14 -18.59
C PHE A 91 4.80 9.98 -17.21
N PRO A 92 4.24 10.57 -16.14
CA PRO A 92 4.59 10.20 -14.78
C PRO A 92 4.17 8.73 -14.57
N LEU A 93 5.12 7.88 -14.17
CA LEU A 93 4.83 6.48 -13.86
C LEU A 93 4.11 6.41 -12.50
N SER A 94 2.79 6.57 -12.48
CA SER A 94 2.00 6.05 -11.38
C SER A 94 1.71 4.58 -11.64
N HIS A 95 2.44 3.72 -10.93
CA HIS A 95 2.19 2.29 -10.85
C HIS A 95 1.45 2.03 -9.55
N GLY A 96 0.39 1.24 -9.61
CA GLY A 96 -0.20 0.67 -8.40
C GLY A 96 -0.10 -0.84 -8.40
N THR A 97 -0.05 -1.38 -7.20
CA THR A 97 0.24 -2.77 -6.91
C THR A 97 -0.23 -3.04 -5.49
N THR A 98 -0.74 -4.24 -5.25
CA THR A 98 -0.92 -4.76 -3.92
C THR A 98 -0.16 -6.06 -3.81
N THR A 99 0.91 -6.03 -3.04
CA THR A 99 1.62 -7.24 -2.61
C THR A 99 1.59 -7.32 -1.09
N LEU A 100 1.55 -8.53 -0.56
CA LEU A 100 1.64 -8.77 0.86
C LEU A 100 2.42 -10.05 1.16
N GLY A 101 3.04 -10.08 2.32
CA GLY A 101 3.60 -11.27 2.91
C GLY A 101 3.54 -11.20 4.43
N PHE A 102 3.31 -12.33 5.07
CA PHE A 102 3.30 -12.43 6.53
C PHE A 102 3.75 -13.80 7.02
N ILE A 103 4.23 -13.83 8.25
CA ILE A 103 4.73 -15.01 8.93
C ILE A 103 3.64 -15.58 9.85
N PHE A 104 3.54 -16.91 9.89
CA PHE A 104 2.70 -17.64 10.84
C PHE A 104 3.38 -18.97 11.22
N GLN A 105 2.82 -19.73 12.17
CA GLN A 105 3.39 -21.00 12.65
C GLN A 105 3.71 -21.99 11.52
N GLY A 106 2.87 -22.02 10.47
CA GLY A 106 3.02 -22.93 9.34
C GLY A 106 3.95 -22.44 8.21
N GLY A 107 4.60 -21.28 8.32
CA GLY A 107 5.45 -20.75 7.24
C GLY A 107 5.35 -19.26 6.99
N VAL A 108 5.57 -18.90 5.73
CA VAL A 108 5.33 -17.56 5.20
C VAL A 108 4.30 -17.67 4.08
N ILE A 109 3.32 -16.77 4.07
CA ILE A 109 2.43 -16.58 2.92
C ILE A 109 2.92 -15.35 2.15
N ALA A 110 2.95 -15.45 0.83
CA ALA A 110 3.12 -14.32 -0.07
C ALA A 110 1.91 -14.28 -1.02
N ALA A 111 1.26 -13.12 -1.13
CA ALA A 111 0.11 -12.93 -2.00
C ALA A 111 0.16 -11.59 -2.74
N ALA A 112 -0.42 -11.53 -3.93
CA ALA A 112 -0.46 -10.33 -4.74
C ALA A 112 -1.63 -10.36 -5.72
N ASP A 113 -2.09 -9.16 -6.09
CA ASP A 113 -3.04 -9.00 -7.19
C ASP A 113 -2.32 -9.09 -8.55
N THR A 114 -3.06 -9.33 -9.64
CA THR A 114 -2.46 -9.51 -10.98
C THR A 114 -2.54 -8.28 -11.89
N ARG A 115 -3.12 -7.16 -11.46
CA ARG A 115 -3.26 -5.96 -12.28
C ARG A 115 -1.97 -5.13 -12.30
N ALA A 116 -1.40 -4.87 -13.46
CA ALA A 116 -0.41 -3.82 -13.65
C ALA A 116 -1.07 -2.58 -14.23
N SER A 117 -0.88 -1.45 -13.56
CA SER A 117 -1.44 -0.15 -13.94
C SER A 117 -0.31 0.82 -14.28
N ALA A 118 -0.56 1.69 -15.26
CA ALA A 118 0.34 2.77 -15.66
C ALA A 118 -0.48 4.04 -15.87
N GLY A 119 -0.42 4.98 -14.93
CA GLY A 119 -1.40 6.07 -14.93
C GLY A 119 -2.78 5.55 -14.55
N GLY A 120 -3.82 6.21 -15.06
CA GLY A 120 -5.20 5.74 -14.96
C GLY A 120 -5.55 4.55 -15.87
N LEU A 121 -4.57 3.92 -16.54
CA LEU A 121 -4.78 2.83 -17.48
C LEU A 121 -4.32 1.49 -16.89
N VAL A 122 -5.10 0.44 -17.15
CA VAL A 122 -4.69 -0.94 -16.88
C VAL A 122 -3.82 -1.42 -18.03
N ALA A 123 -2.51 -1.50 -17.80
CA ALA A 123 -1.54 -1.91 -18.82
C ALA A 123 -1.60 -3.43 -19.07
N CYS A 124 -1.75 -4.23 -18.01
CA CYS A 124 -1.93 -5.67 -18.14
C CYS A 124 -2.74 -6.23 -16.96
N PRO A 125 -3.83 -6.99 -17.20
CA PRO A 125 -4.67 -7.51 -16.12
C PRO A 125 -4.14 -8.76 -15.41
N ALA A 126 -3.12 -9.43 -15.97
CA ALA A 126 -2.69 -10.76 -15.55
C ALA A 126 -1.16 -10.89 -15.33
N VAL A 127 -0.53 -9.86 -14.76
CA VAL A 127 0.90 -9.85 -14.43
C VAL A 127 1.21 -10.72 -13.21
N HIS A 128 2.34 -11.43 -13.28
CA HIS A 128 2.93 -12.10 -12.12
C HIS A 128 3.77 -11.10 -11.32
N LYS A 129 3.42 -10.91 -10.06
CA LYS A 129 4.15 -10.03 -9.12
C LYS A 129 4.86 -10.80 -8.01
N ILE A 130 4.80 -12.13 -8.09
CA ILE A 130 5.44 -13.03 -7.15
C ILE A 130 6.33 -13.95 -7.96
N THR A 131 7.63 -13.88 -7.72
CA THR A 131 8.65 -14.61 -8.46
C THR A 131 9.37 -15.57 -7.52
N PRO A 132 9.36 -16.89 -7.78
CA PRO A 132 10.20 -17.83 -7.06
C PRO A 132 11.67 -17.64 -7.48
N ILE A 133 12.52 -17.26 -6.53
CA ILE A 133 13.94 -16.98 -6.79
C ILE A 133 14.81 -18.20 -6.50
N HIS A 134 14.49 -18.96 -5.45
CA HIS A 134 15.15 -20.20 -5.08
C HIS A 134 14.16 -21.18 -4.44
N SER A 135 14.59 -22.40 -4.17
CA SER A 135 13.79 -23.43 -3.50
C SER A 135 13.23 -23.00 -2.13
N HIS A 136 13.92 -22.12 -1.40
CA HIS A 136 13.54 -21.62 -0.07
C HIS A 136 13.16 -20.14 -0.04
N LEU A 137 13.09 -19.48 -1.21
CA LEU A 137 12.88 -18.03 -1.31
C LEU A 137 11.94 -17.68 -2.47
N VAL A 138 10.89 -16.93 -2.13
CA VAL A 138 9.95 -16.30 -3.04
C VAL A 138 10.00 -14.79 -2.81
N VAL A 139 9.86 -13.99 -3.86
CA VAL A 139 9.93 -12.53 -3.78
C VAL A 139 8.66 -11.92 -4.34
N THR A 140 8.13 -10.90 -3.66
CA THR A 140 7.05 -10.06 -4.20
C THR A 140 7.60 -8.74 -4.70
N SER A 141 7.19 -8.33 -5.90
CA SER A 141 7.62 -7.08 -6.53
C SER A 141 6.58 -5.97 -6.39
N SER A 142 7.03 -4.78 -5.99
CA SER A 142 6.28 -3.53 -6.08
C SER A 142 7.15 -2.44 -6.70
N GLY A 143 6.57 -1.62 -7.59
CA GLY A 143 7.27 -0.55 -8.29
C GLY A 143 7.17 -0.67 -9.81
N SER A 144 8.20 -0.21 -10.52
CA SER A 144 8.29 -0.35 -11.96
C SER A 144 8.47 -1.82 -12.32
N GLY A 145 7.55 -2.37 -13.13
CA GLY A 145 7.59 -3.77 -13.54
C GLY A 145 8.89 -4.15 -14.25
N ALA A 146 9.43 -3.25 -15.08
CA ALA A 146 10.70 -3.47 -15.78
C ALA A 146 11.89 -3.53 -14.80
N ASP A 147 11.96 -2.60 -13.86
CA ASP A 147 13.05 -2.55 -12.88
C ASP A 147 12.98 -3.78 -11.96
N CYS A 148 11.79 -4.11 -11.45
CA CYS A 148 11.59 -5.26 -10.58
C CYS A 148 12.01 -6.56 -11.27
N MET A 149 11.55 -6.80 -12.51
CA MET A 149 11.92 -7.99 -13.28
C MET A 149 13.43 -8.09 -13.51
N LEU A 150 14.11 -6.97 -13.79
CA LEU A 150 15.55 -6.94 -13.97
C LEU A 150 16.27 -7.35 -12.68
N TRP A 151 15.92 -6.72 -11.57
CA TRP A 151 16.56 -6.96 -10.28
C TRP A 151 16.29 -8.35 -9.73
N GLU A 152 15.09 -8.89 -9.92
CA GLU A 152 14.76 -10.28 -9.58
C GLU A 152 15.60 -11.28 -10.38
N ARG A 153 15.79 -11.05 -11.68
CA ARG A 153 16.63 -11.91 -12.52
C ARG A 153 18.11 -11.85 -12.12
N ILE A 154 18.62 -10.67 -11.78
CA ILE A 154 19.99 -10.52 -11.28
C ILE A 154 20.13 -11.25 -9.94
N LEU A 155 19.19 -11.04 -9.02
CA LEU A 155 19.19 -11.67 -7.70
C LEU A 155 19.16 -13.20 -7.79
N ALA A 156 18.29 -13.77 -8.64
CA ALA A 156 18.22 -15.21 -8.87
C ALA A 156 19.55 -15.79 -9.37
N ARG A 157 20.22 -15.09 -10.30
CA ARG A 157 21.52 -15.51 -10.82
C ARG A 157 22.60 -15.44 -9.77
N GLU A 158 22.67 -14.37 -8.99
CA GLU A 158 23.69 -14.19 -7.95
C GLU A 158 23.55 -15.23 -6.82
N ILE A 159 22.32 -15.51 -6.37
CA ILE A 159 22.08 -16.55 -5.35
C ILE A 159 22.48 -17.93 -5.90
N ARG A 160 22.12 -18.22 -7.16
CA ARG A 160 22.48 -19.50 -7.78
C ARG A 160 24.00 -19.64 -7.93
N LEU A 161 24.68 -18.57 -8.34
CA LEU A 161 26.12 -18.53 -8.49
C LEU A 161 26.83 -18.69 -7.14
N TYR A 162 26.29 -18.08 -6.08
CA TYR A 162 26.78 -18.26 -4.71
C TYR A 162 26.67 -19.73 -4.26
N GLU A 163 25.53 -20.37 -4.51
CA GLU A 163 25.31 -21.77 -4.17
C GLU A 163 26.30 -22.69 -4.90
N LEU A 164 26.57 -22.42 -6.18
CA LEU A 164 27.55 -23.19 -6.96
C LEU A 164 28.99 -23.00 -6.45
N ARG A 165 29.38 -21.78 -6.08
CA ARG A 165 30.74 -21.48 -5.60
C ARG A 165 31.02 -22.03 -4.22
N HIS A 166 30.07 -21.90 -3.31
CA HIS A 166 30.26 -22.22 -1.89
C HIS A 166 29.60 -23.52 -1.46
N ARG A 167 28.89 -24.21 -2.38
CA ARG A 167 28.10 -25.43 -2.12
C ARG A 167 27.13 -25.30 -0.93
N ARG A 168 26.71 -24.07 -0.64
CA ARG A 168 25.78 -23.74 0.45
C ARG A 168 24.77 -22.72 -0.02
N ARG A 169 23.54 -22.83 0.48
CA ARG A 169 22.48 -21.88 0.18
C ARG A 169 22.75 -20.55 0.86
N LEU A 170 22.45 -19.44 0.19
CA LEU A 170 22.48 -18.12 0.80
C LEU A 170 21.25 -17.97 1.71
N SER A 171 21.46 -17.48 2.94
CA SER A 171 20.36 -17.21 3.87
C SER A 171 19.49 -16.05 3.36
N ILE A 172 18.26 -15.93 3.84
CA ILE A 172 17.36 -14.84 3.44
C ILE A 172 17.94 -13.49 3.87
N ARG A 173 18.54 -13.42 5.06
CA ARG A 173 19.27 -12.22 5.52
C ARG A 173 20.49 -11.90 4.65
N GLY A 174 21.25 -12.91 4.24
CA GLY A 174 22.38 -12.76 3.32
C GLY A 174 21.92 -12.24 1.96
N THR A 175 20.79 -12.75 1.47
CA THR A 175 20.15 -12.34 0.22
C THR A 175 19.68 -10.89 0.29
N ALA A 176 19.02 -10.49 1.38
CA ALA A 176 18.60 -9.10 1.60
C ALA A 176 19.80 -8.14 1.63
N LYS A 177 20.89 -8.55 2.29
CA LYS A 177 22.13 -7.77 2.36
C LYS A 177 22.76 -7.61 0.98
N LEU A 178 22.80 -8.67 0.17
CA LEU A 178 23.29 -8.65 -1.20
C LEU A 178 22.46 -7.71 -2.07
N LEU A 179 21.13 -7.86 -2.07
CA LEU A 179 20.22 -7.00 -2.85
C LEU A 179 20.38 -5.52 -2.46
N SER A 180 20.46 -5.24 -1.17
CA SER A 180 20.68 -3.89 -0.66
C SER A 180 22.02 -3.29 -1.12
N PHE A 181 23.11 -4.06 -1.11
CA PHE A 181 24.39 -3.59 -1.66
C PHE A 181 24.35 -3.36 -3.17
N MET A 182 23.59 -4.16 -3.89
CA MET A 182 23.40 -4.00 -5.33
C MET A 182 22.57 -2.76 -5.67
N LEU A 183 21.56 -2.42 -4.84
CA LEU A 183 20.69 -1.27 -5.04
C LEU A 183 21.27 0.05 -4.51
N HIS A 184 22.11 0.00 -3.47
CA HIS A 184 22.67 1.21 -2.84
C HIS A 184 23.37 2.20 -3.80
N PRO A 185 24.13 1.76 -4.83
CA PRO A 185 24.70 2.67 -5.83
C PRO A 185 23.66 3.47 -6.63
N PHE A 186 22.41 3.01 -6.67
CA PHE A 186 21.30 3.66 -7.37
C PHE A 186 20.48 4.57 -6.44
N LYS A 187 20.91 4.77 -5.19
CA LYS A 187 20.26 5.70 -4.27
C LYS A 187 20.24 7.12 -4.87
N GLY A 188 19.05 7.71 -4.92
CA GLY A 188 18.83 9.04 -5.51
C GLY A 188 18.61 9.03 -7.03
N THR A 189 18.59 7.86 -7.67
CA THR A 189 18.16 7.72 -9.08
C THR A 189 16.66 7.42 -9.17
N GLU A 190 16.11 7.44 -10.38
CA GLU A 190 14.69 7.14 -10.64
C GLU A 190 14.36 5.63 -10.65
N VAL A 191 15.24 4.77 -10.14
CA VAL A 191 14.97 3.32 -10.01
C VAL A 191 13.84 3.09 -9.02
N CYS A 192 12.75 2.47 -9.47
CA CYS A 192 11.57 2.24 -8.65
C CYS A 192 11.37 0.74 -8.39
N VAL A 193 11.98 0.25 -7.30
CA VAL A 193 12.01 -1.16 -6.94
C VAL A 193 11.77 -1.31 -5.45
N ALA A 194 10.84 -2.16 -5.09
CA ALA A 194 10.58 -2.57 -3.73
C ALA A 194 10.30 -4.07 -3.74
N LEU A 195 11.22 -4.85 -3.15
CA LEU A 195 11.12 -6.31 -3.13
C LEU A 195 10.91 -6.79 -1.69
N THR A 196 9.89 -7.60 -1.46
CA THR A 196 9.70 -8.31 -0.20
C THR A 196 10.19 -9.74 -0.35
N LEU A 197 11.23 -10.08 0.40
CA LEU A 197 11.83 -11.41 0.42
C LEU A 197 11.09 -12.29 1.43
N CYS A 198 10.37 -13.29 0.92
CA CYS A 198 9.57 -14.25 1.69
C CYS A 198 10.27 -15.62 1.66
N GLY A 199 10.84 -16.05 2.78
CA GLY A 199 11.64 -17.28 2.78
C GLY A 199 11.68 -18.01 4.11
N TRP A 200 12.29 -19.20 4.09
CA TRP A 200 12.54 -20.01 5.27
C TRP A 200 14.01 -20.44 5.32
N ASP A 201 14.75 -20.00 6.33
CA ASP A 201 16.13 -20.41 6.55
C ASP A 201 16.17 -21.74 7.33
N LYS A 202 16.92 -22.72 6.82
CA LYS A 202 17.25 -23.98 7.53
C LYS A 202 18.57 -23.82 8.27
N GLU A 203 18.75 -24.57 9.37
CA GLU A 203 20.10 -24.75 9.92
C GLU A 203 21.04 -25.26 8.85
N ALA A 204 22.25 -24.68 8.80
CA ALA A 204 23.36 -25.29 8.11
C ALA A 204 23.71 -26.58 8.88
N GLY A 205 23.17 -27.71 8.43
CA GLY A 205 23.58 -29.01 8.93
C GLY A 205 25.09 -29.14 8.78
N ASN A 206 25.80 -29.22 9.90
CA ASN A 206 27.22 -29.53 9.94
C ASN A 206 27.40 -31.02 9.61
N THR A 207 27.27 -31.38 8.34
CA THR A 207 27.82 -32.63 7.82
C THR A 207 29.18 -32.31 7.22
N ASP A 208 30.17 -32.09 8.09
CA ASP A 208 31.58 -32.41 7.84
C ASP A 208 32.35 -32.33 9.17
N GLY A 209 33.30 -33.25 9.32
CA GLY A 209 33.85 -33.72 10.59
C GLY A 209 34.45 -32.67 11.53
N ALA A 210 34.38 -33.02 12.82
CA ALA A 210 34.93 -32.32 13.97
C ALA A 210 36.33 -31.69 13.76
N LYS A 211 36.46 -30.42 14.16
CA LYS A 211 37.56 -29.95 15.02
C LYS A 211 37.04 -28.89 15.98
N THR A 212 36.99 -29.25 17.24
CA THR A 212 36.87 -28.37 18.40
C THR A 212 38.05 -27.40 18.46
N SER A 213 37.76 -26.11 18.49
CA SER A 213 38.63 -25.14 19.17
C SER A 213 37.73 -24.09 19.81
N ALA A 214 37.71 -24.12 21.15
CA ALA A 214 37.13 -23.10 21.97
C ALA A 214 37.79 -21.75 21.67
N ASP A 215 36.99 -20.71 21.50
CA ASP A 215 37.36 -19.36 21.93
C ASP A 215 36.07 -18.55 22.12
N SER A 216 35.76 -18.34 23.40
CA SER A 216 34.74 -17.43 23.89
C SER A 216 35.29 -16.00 23.85
N SER A 217 34.69 -15.12 23.04
CA SER A 217 34.78 -13.68 23.27
C SER A 217 33.46 -12.99 22.89
N PHE A 218 32.79 -12.53 23.94
CA PHE A 218 31.63 -11.65 23.90
C PHE A 218 32.02 -10.30 23.28
N ILE A 219 31.25 -9.85 22.28
CA ILE A 219 31.05 -8.43 22.00
C ILE A 219 29.57 -8.23 21.70
N THR A 220 28.88 -7.57 22.63
CA THR A 220 27.50 -7.11 22.54
C THR A 220 27.46 -5.77 21.83
N ASP A 221 26.77 -5.68 20.69
CA ASP A 221 26.40 -4.39 20.10
C ASP A 221 24.99 -4.01 20.60
N GLU A 222 24.97 -3.06 21.54
CA GLU A 222 23.77 -2.35 21.98
C GLU A 222 23.39 -1.30 20.92
N ASN A 223 22.27 -1.53 20.21
CA ASN A 223 21.25 -0.53 19.87
C ASN A 223 20.24 -1.14 18.88
N SER A 224 19.31 -1.91 19.42
CA SER A 224 17.98 -2.06 18.82
C SER A 224 17.01 -2.38 19.96
N SER A 225 16.18 -1.41 20.33
CA SER A 225 15.09 -1.58 21.28
C SER A 225 13.95 -2.37 20.62
N ALA A 226 14.16 -3.68 20.47
CA ALA A 226 13.07 -4.62 20.23
C ALA A 226 12.50 -5.05 21.59
N VAL A 227 11.25 -4.68 21.84
CA VAL A 227 10.47 -5.15 23.00
C VAL A 227 10.41 -6.67 22.95
N VAL A 228 11.08 -7.33 23.89
CA VAL A 228 11.07 -8.78 24.09
C VAL A 228 9.68 -9.18 24.61
N SER A 229 8.86 -9.82 23.76
CA SER A 229 7.72 -10.61 24.24
C SER A 229 8.22 -12.00 24.65
N SER A 230 8.07 -12.30 25.93
CA SER A 230 8.32 -13.61 26.51
C SER A 230 7.26 -14.63 26.07
N GLN A 231 7.69 -15.72 25.41
CA GLN A 231 7.42 -17.12 25.77
C GLN A 231 7.82 -18.09 24.63
N GLY A 232 8.83 -18.93 24.93
CA GLY A 232 8.92 -20.36 24.59
C GLY A 232 8.93 -20.83 23.13
N VAL A 233 10.10 -20.79 22.46
CA VAL A 233 10.79 -21.91 21.78
C VAL A 233 12.23 -21.44 21.53
N THR A 234 13.23 -22.13 22.09
CA THR A 234 14.64 -21.90 21.78
C THR A 234 14.95 -22.47 20.38
N ALA A 235 14.59 -21.72 19.34
CA ALA A 235 15.12 -21.93 17.99
C ALA A 235 16.45 -21.17 17.87
N SER A 236 17.45 -21.77 17.24
CA SER A 236 18.69 -21.08 16.91
C SER A 236 18.38 -19.79 16.13
N PRO A 237 19.09 -18.66 16.34
CA PRO A 237 18.74 -17.35 15.76
C PRO A 237 18.77 -17.30 14.22
N ASN A 238 19.20 -18.40 13.58
CA ASN A 238 19.40 -18.55 12.15
C ASN A 238 18.36 -19.44 11.45
N THR A 239 17.39 -19.99 12.16
CA THR A 239 16.43 -20.95 11.59
C THR A 239 15.01 -20.43 11.70
N GLY A 240 14.22 -20.63 10.65
CA GLY A 240 12.80 -20.31 10.65
C GLY A 240 12.39 -19.36 9.52
N PRO A 241 11.11 -18.97 9.51
CA PRO A 241 10.58 -18.06 8.51
C PRO A 241 11.20 -16.68 8.66
N LYS A 242 11.48 -16.04 7.52
CA LYS A 242 12.02 -14.69 7.44
C LYS A 242 11.25 -13.91 6.38
N LEU A 243 10.91 -12.69 6.73
CA LEU A 243 10.28 -11.73 5.85
C LEU A 243 11.08 -10.41 5.93
N ILE A 244 11.66 -10.00 4.81
CA ILE A 244 12.54 -8.83 4.74
C ILE A 244 12.16 -7.98 3.54
N TYR A 245 11.77 -6.73 3.79
CA TYR A 245 11.52 -5.73 2.78
C TYR A 245 12.81 -5.00 2.41
N VAL A 246 13.07 -4.83 1.11
CA VAL A 246 14.21 -4.07 0.57
C VAL A 246 13.71 -3.03 -0.41
N CYS A 247 14.04 -1.77 -0.13
CA CYS A 247 13.66 -0.60 -0.95
C CYS A 247 14.75 -0.24 -1.97
N SER A 248 14.42 0.62 -2.94
CA SER A 248 15.31 1.03 -4.03
C SER A 248 16.54 1.82 -3.56
N ASP A 249 16.49 2.45 -2.40
CA ASP A 249 17.62 3.11 -1.76
C ASP A 249 18.56 2.15 -1.01
N GLY A 250 18.23 0.86 -1.00
CA GLY A 250 18.94 -0.18 -0.27
C GLY A 250 18.52 -0.30 1.20
N ALA A 251 17.53 0.45 1.68
CA ALA A 251 16.99 0.27 3.03
C ALA A 251 16.42 -1.14 3.20
N ARG A 252 16.67 -1.76 4.36
CA ARG A 252 16.20 -3.11 4.70
C ARG A 252 15.37 -3.05 5.97
N LEU A 253 14.16 -3.58 5.92
CA LEU A 253 13.28 -3.70 7.07
C LEU A 253 12.93 -5.17 7.28
N GLN A 254 13.14 -5.68 8.49
CA GLN A 254 12.69 -7.02 8.88
C GLN A 254 11.43 -6.86 9.73
N GLY A 255 10.42 -7.69 9.48
CA GLY A 255 9.15 -7.67 10.21
C GLY A 255 8.38 -8.96 9.99
N ASP A 256 7.26 -9.12 10.69
CA ASP A 256 6.42 -10.32 10.59
C ASP A 256 5.33 -10.18 9.52
N ILE A 257 5.10 -8.95 9.05
CA ILE A 257 4.10 -8.60 8.05
C ILE A 257 4.60 -7.41 7.23
N PHE A 258 4.49 -7.52 5.91
CA PHE A 258 4.64 -6.40 4.98
C PHE A 258 3.54 -6.47 3.93
N SER A 259 2.81 -5.38 3.75
CA SER A 259 2.06 -5.09 2.53
C SER A 259 2.62 -3.84 1.87
N VAL A 260 2.77 -3.89 0.55
CA VAL A 260 3.46 -2.85 -0.23
C VAL A 260 2.66 -2.52 -1.48
N GLY A 261 2.58 -1.22 -1.75
CA GLY A 261 1.96 -0.62 -2.92
C GLY A 261 0.66 0.13 -2.59
N SER A 262 -0.05 0.59 -3.61
CA SER A 262 -1.21 1.49 -3.49
C SER A 262 -2.37 0.91 -2.69
N GLY A 263 -2.63 -0.40 -2.80
CA GLY A 263 -3.71 -1.05 -2.05
C GLY A 263 -3.28 -1.57 -0.67
N SER A 264 -2.02 -1.38 -0.27
CA SER A 264 -1.52 -1.86 1.01
C SER A 264 -2.27 -1.33 2.24
N PRO A 265 -2.78 -0.07 2.30
CA PRO A 265 -3.50 0.41 3.48
C PRO A 265 -4.79 -0.39 3.76
N TYR A 266 -5.50 -0.81 2.71
CA TYR A 266 -6.70 -1.64 2.83
C TYR A 266 -6.35 -3.06 3.29
N ALA A 267 -5.25 -3.63 2.77
CA ALA A 267 -4.77 -4.94 3.17
C ALA A 267 -4.33 -4.96 4.65
N TYR A 268 -3.60 -3.94 5.11
CA TYR A 268 -3.21 -3.82 6.53
C TYR A 268 -4.43 -3.75 7.46
N GLY A 269 -5.50 -3.06 7.07
CA GLY A 269 -6.73 -3.00 7.87
C GLY A 269 -7.35 -4.37 8.14
N VAL A 270 -7.17 -5.35 7.24
CA VAL A 270 -7.62 -6.74 7.46
C VAL A 270 -6.57 -7.52 8.26
N LEU A 271 -5.31 -7.43 7.84
CA LEU A 271 -4.22 -8.23 8.41
C LEU A 271 -3.95 -7.90 9.88
N ASP A 272 -3.95 -6.62 10.26
CA ASP A 272 -3.67 -6.20 11.64
C ASP A 272 -4.77 -6.63 12.64
N ARG A 273 -5.93 -7.08 12.14
CA ARG A 273 -7.04 -7.58 12.96
C ARG A 273 -7.00 -9.08 13.18
N GLU A 274 -6.67 -9.84 12.14
CA GLU A 274 -6.88 -11.29 12.11
C GLU A 274 -5.59 -12.10 12.14
N LEU A 275 -4.43 -11.48 11.86
CA LEU A 275 -3.16 -12.18 11.86
C LEU A 275 -2.76 -12.61 13.28
N ARG A 276 -2.63 -13.92 13.47
CA ARG A 276 -2.13 -14.56 14.71
C ARG A 276 -1.06 -15.58 14.37
N TRP A 277 -0.11 -15.80 15.27
CA TRP A 277 0.93 -16.81 15.06
C TRP A 277 0.36 -18.22 14.92
N SER A 278 -0.69 -18.54 15.70
CA SER A 278 -1.35 -19.85 15.77
C SER A 278 -2.31 -20.17 14.62
N LEU A 279 -2.36 -19.35 13.56
CA LEU A 279 -3.24 -19.62 12.42
C LEU A 279 -2.92 -20.96 11.76
N SER A 280 -3.97 -21.68 11.37
CA SER A 280 -3.82 -22.82 10.46
C SER A 280 -3.43 -22.35 9.05
N LYS A 281 -2.95 -23.29 8.22
CA LYS A 281 -2.59 -22.98 6.83
C LYS A 281 -3.80 -22.47 6.04
N GLU A 282 -4.96 -23.09 6.21
CA GLU A 282 -6.19 -22.75 5.49
C GLU A 282 -6.74 -21.38 5.92
N GLU A 283 -6.68 -21.06 7.22
CA GLU A 283 -7.06 -19.74 7.72
C GLU A 283 -6.10 -18.65 7.22
N ALA A 284 -4.79 -18.90 7.25
CA ALA A 284 -3.80 -17.96 6.71
C ALA A 284 -4.03 -17.69 5.21
N ILE A 285 -4.34 -18.72 4.42
CA ILE A 285 -4.68 -18.55 3.00
C ILE A 285 -5.95 -17.70 2.82
N THR A 286 -6.98 -17.96 3.62
CA THR A 286 -8.24 -17.22 3.56
C THR A 286 -8.04 -15.75 3.95
N LEU A 287 -7.24 -15.49 4.99
CA LEU A 287 -6.87 -14.15 5.41
C LEU A 287 -6.11 -13.39 4.31
N ALA A 288 -5.12 -14.04 3.68
CA ALA A 288 -4.38 -13.43 2.57
C ALA A 288 -5.29 -13.10 1.39
N ARG A 289 -6.21 -14.00 1.03
CA ARG A 289 -7.18 -13.79 -0.05
C ARG A 289 -8.10 -12.61 0.26
N GLU A 290 -8.65 -12.56 1.47
CA GLU A 290 -9.52 -11.47 1.91
C GLU A 290 -8.78 -10.11 1.91
N ALA A 291 -7.53 -10.08 2.38
CA ALA A 291 -6.74 -8.85 2.38
C ALA A 291 -6.48 -8.32 0.97
N VAL A 292 -6.13 -9.19 0.01
CA VAL A 292 -5.98 -8.78 -1.41
C VAL A 292 -7.34 -8.37 -1.98
N PHE A 293 -8.41 -9.12 -1.70
CA PHE A 293 -9.76 -8.79 -2.15
C PHE A 293 -10.19 -7.37 -1.75
N ARG A 294 -10.05 -7.03 -0.46
CA ARG A 294 -10.39 -5.68 0.05
C ARG A 294 -9.56 -4.59 -0.60
N ALA A 295 -8.27 -4.84 -0.82
CA ALA A 295 -7.42 -3.92 -1.57
C ALA A 295 -7.93 -3.73 -3.01
N THR A 296 -8.22 -4.81 -3.74
CA THR A 296 -8.73 -4.71 -5.12
C THR A 296 -10.09 -4.02 -5.24
N HIS A 297 -10.90 -4.07 -4.19
CA HIS A 297 -12.22 -3.43 -4.18
C HIS A 297 -12.13 -1.89 -4.08
N ARG A 298 -11.16 -1.39 -3.33
CA ARG A 298 -11.03 0.05 -3.02
C ARG A 298 -9.89 0.75 -3.77
N ASP A 299 -8.86 0.02 -4.16
CA ASP A 299 -7.73 0.55 -4.92
C ASP A 299 -7.93 0.34 -6.43
N ALA A 300 -8.14 1.43 -7.16
CA ALA A 300 -8.34 1.40 -8.61
C ALA A 300 -7.15 0.77 -9.36
N TYR A 301 -5.95 0.84 -8.80
CA TYR A 301 -4.74 0.34 -9.45
C TYR A 301 -4.45 -1.14 -9.19
N SER A 302 -5.17 -1.78 -8.26
CA SER A 302 -5.04 -3.20 -7.94
C SER A 302 -6.28 -3.97 -8.41
N GLY A 303 -6.14 -5.24 -8.79
CA GLY A 303 -7.31 -5.99 -9.23
C GLY A 303 -7.08 -7.35 -9.88
N ASN A 304 -8.22 -7.89 -10.36
CA ASN A 304 -8.36 -9.12 -11.11
C ASN A 304 -8.18 -10.37 -10.23
N ASN A 305 -7.05 -11.06 -10.33
CA ASN A 305 -6.86 -12.35 -9.67
C ASN A 305 -5.92 -12.24 -8.47
N VAL A 306 -5.90 -13.28 -7.62
CA VAL A 306 -4.89 -13.45 -6.56
C VAL A 306 -3.92 -14.55 -6.93
N ASP A 307 -2.63 -14.23 -6.88
CA ASP A 307 -1.55 -15.21 -6.82
C ASP A 307 -1.13 -15.42 -5.36
N LEU A 308 -1.02 -16.69 -4.93
CA LEU A 308 -0.65 -17.04 -3.56
C LEU A 308 0.41 -18.14 -3.52
N PHE A 309 1.45 -17.90 -2.72
CA PHE A 309 2.54 -18.82 -2.46
C PHE A 309 2.62 -19.12 -0.96
N HIS A 310 2.75 -20.39 -0.62
CA HIS A 310 3.03 -20.85 0.74
C HIS A 310 4.47 -21.37 0.81
N ILE A 311 5.29 -20.71 1.63
CA ILE A 311 6.70 -21.02 1.82
C ILE A 311 6.91 -21.70 3.16
N THR A 312 7.56 -22.87 3.14
CA THR A 312 7.87 -23.70 4.30
C THR A 312 9.35 -24.07 4.31
N ALA A 313 9.80 -24.78 5.34
CA ALA A 313 11.12 -25.41 5.35
C ALA A 313 11.33 -26.32 4.13
N GLN A 314 10.32 -27.04 3.65
CA GLN A 314 10.49 -27.98 2.53
C GLN A 314 10.66 -27.26 1.17
N GLY A 315 10.16 -26.03 1.09
CA GLY A 315 10.21 -25.17 -0.08
C GLY A 315 8.92 -24.39 -0.22
N TRP A 316 8.67 -23.85 -1.40
CA TRP A 316 7.43 -23.13 -1.73
C TRP A 316 6.45 -23.98 -2.53
N SER A 317 5.16 -23.74 -2.32
CA SER A 317 4.07 -24.28 -3.12
C SER A 317 3.21 -23.13 -3.63
N GLN A 318 2.91 -23.13 -4.92
CA GLN A 318 2.02 -22.15 -5.54
C GLN A 318 0.61 -22.72 -5.55
N ARG A 319 -0.38 -21.92 -5.14
CA ARG A 319 -1.79 -22.28 -5.30
C ARG A 319 -2.29 -21.92 -6.69
N GLN A 320 -3.36 -22.58 -7.14
CA GLN A 320 -4.03 -22.18 -8.36
C GLN A 320 -4.52 -20.74 -8.23
N ARG A 321 -4.29 -19.95 -9.27
CA ARG A 321 -4.75 -18.56 -9.36
C ARG A 321 -6.27 -18.51 -9.25
N GLU A 322 -6.77 -17.66 -8.35
CA GLU A 322 -8.20 -17.49 -8.06
C GLU A 322 -8.69 -16.14 -8.61
N ASP A 323 -9.85 -16.11 -9.27
CA ASP A 323 -10.49 -14.86 -9.71
C ASP A 323 -11.33 -14.28 -8.57
N LEU A 324 -11.02 -13.06 -8.17
CA LEU A 324 -11.71 -12.36 -7.09
C LEU A 324 -13.11 -11.87 -7.48
N LYS A 325 -13.44 -11.83 -8.78
CA LYS A 325 -14.77 -11.39 -9.24
C LYS A 325 -15.89 -12.26 -8.69
N GLU A 326 -15.70 -13.57 -8.59
CA GLU A 326 -16.73 -14.44 -8.03
C GLU A 326 -16.98 -14.15 -6.54
N GLU A 327 -15.94 -13.81 -5.79
CA GLU A 327 -16.05 -13.45 -4.38
C GLU A 327 -16.80 -12.12 -4.21
N TYR A 328 -16.56 -11.15 -5.11
CA TYR A 328 -17.34 -9.92 -5.21
C TYR A 328 -18.83 -10.19 -5.47
N TYR A 329 -19.16 -11.02 -6.47
CA TYR A 329 -20.56 -11.34 -6.76
C TYR A 329 -21.23 -12.09 -5.61
N ARG A 330 -20.53 -13.01 -4.93
CA ARG A 330 -21.05 -13.67 -3.72
C ARG A 330 -21.32 -12.65 -2.61
N ASP A 331 -20.44 -11.67 -2.41
CA ASP A 331 -20.66 -10.63 -1.40
C ASP A 331 -21.83 -9.70 -1.77
N MET A 332 -21.94 -9.33 -3.05
CA MET A 332 -23.08 -8.57 -3.56
C MET A 332 -24.40 -9.34 -3.43
N GLU A 333 -24.42 -10.65 -3.71
CA GLU A 333 -25.59 -11.50 -3.48
C GLU A 333 -25.98 -11.58 -2.00
N ARG A 334 -25.01 -11.68 -1.08
CA ARG A 334 -25.29 -11.62 0.37
C ARG A 334 -25.94 -10.30 0.76
N ARG A 335 -25.49 -9.18 0.17
CA ARG A 335 -26.06 -7.84 0.39
C ARG A 335 -27.45 -7.72 -0.24
N ALA A 336 -27.64 -8.20 -1.46
CA ALA A 336 -28.91 -8.13 -2.21
C ALA A 336 -30.01 -9.04 -1.62
N LYS A 337 -29.68 -10.28 -1.25
CA LYS A 337 -30.63 -11.20 -0.58
C LYS A 337 -31.16 -10.61 0.73
N LYS A 338 -30.38 -9.75 1.40
CA LYS A 338 -30.76 -9.05 2.64
C LYS A 338 -31.49 -7.72 2.41
N SER A 339 -31.31 -7.05 1.27
CA SER A 339 -32.14 -5.88 0.93
C SER A 339 -33.56 -6.29 0.51
N ASN A 340 -33.73 -7.48 -0.08
CA ASN A 340 -35.03 -7.99 -0.53
C ASN A 340 -35.98 -8.35 0.63
N THR A 341 -35.46 -8.60 1.83
CA THR A 341 -36.29 -8.76 3.05
C THR A 341 -36.98 -7.46 3.48
N TYR A 342 -36.55 -6.30 2.99
CA TYR A 342 -37.18 -5.00 3.28
C TYR A 342 -38.12 -4.50 2.17
N ALA A 343 -38.16 -5.17 1.00
CA ALA A 343 -39.05 -4.79 -0.11
C ALA A 343 -40.50 -5.30 0.07
N HIS A 344 -40.76 -6.24 0.99
CA HIS A 344 -42.12 -6.75 1.23
C HIS A 344 -43.00 -5.86 2.15
N GLY A 345 -42.55 -4.66 2.50
CA GLY A 345 -43.33 -3.68 3.30
C GLY A 345 -43.73 -2.41 2.55
N ALA A 346 -43.33 -2.22 1.29
CA ALA A 346 -43.68 -1.03 0.51
C ALA A 346 -44.69 -1.40 -0.59
N GLY A 347 -45.93 -0.95 -0.41
CA GLY A 347 -47.00 -1.12 -1.39
C GLY A 347 -46.63 -0.56 -2.76
N GLN A 348 -47.07 -1.29 -3.80
CA GLN A 348 -46.98 -0.93 -5.20
C GLN A 348 -47.44 0.50 -5.45
N ILE A 349 -46.55 1.33 -5.99
CA ILE A 349 -46.96 2.48 -6.81
C ILE A 349 -46.21 2.31 -8.13
N GLY A 350 -46.95 1.87 -9.14
CA GLY A 350 -46.46 1.81 -10.50
C GLY A 350 -46.24 3.22 -11.05
N SER A 351 -45.09 3.44 -11.68
CA SER A 351 -44.96 4.40 -12.76
C SER A 351 -43.87 3.91 -13.69
N GLY A 352 -44.30 3.50 -14.89
CA GLY A 352 -43.40 3.16 -15.97
C GLY A 352 -42.73 4.42 -16.49
N PHE A 353 -41.42 4.35 -16.68
CA PHE A 353 -40.72 5.22 -17.62
C PHE A 353 -39.77 4.35 -18.43
N ASP A 354 -40.11 4.27 -19.69
CA ASP A 354 -39.42 3.58 -20.77
C ASP A 354 -38.16 4.38 -21.11
N ALA A 355 -36.98 3.76 -20.96
CA ALA A 355 -35.71 4.40 -21.26
C ALA A 355 -35.27 4.00 -22.67
N THR A 356 -35.50 4.89 -23.64
CA THR A 356 -34.94 4.78 -25.00
C THR A 356 -33.41 4.91 -24.99
N PRO A 357 -32.68 4.13 -25.81
CA PRO A 357 -31.23 4.18 -25.86
C PRO A 357 -30.76 5.28 -26.84
N GLY A 358 -30.06 6.30 -26.32
CA GLY A 358 -29.49 7.36 -27.15
C GLY A 358 -28.64 8.35 -26.37
N ASP A 359 -27.34 8.08 -26.31
CA ASP A 359 -26.24 8.95 -26.79
C ASP A 359 -24.96 8.65 -26.01
N GLY A 360 -23.98 8.09 -26.73
CA GLY A 360 -22.65 7.78 -26.22
C GLY A 360 -21.91 9.06 -25.88
N LEU A 361 -21.90 9.42 -24.60
CA LEU A 361 -21.04 10.48 -24.08
C LEU A 361 -19.61 9.92 -23.96
N SER A 362 -18.76 10.26 -24.93
CA SER A 362 -17.32 10.04 -24.86
C SER A 362 -16.74 10.83 -23.68
N PHE A 363 -16.21 10.14 -22.68
CA PHE A 363 -15.46 10.76 -21.60
C PHE A 363 -14.07 11.18 -22.12
N SER A 364 -13.97 12.41 -22.61
CA SER A 364 -12.67 13.03 -22.87
C SER A 364 -12.14 13.59 -21.56
N VAL A 365 -11.22 12.87 -20.92
CA VAL A 365 -10.37 13.42 -19.87
C VAL A 365 -9.59 14.59 -20.47
N ARG A 366 -9.99 15.82 -20.16
CA ARG A 366 -9.13 16.98 -20.41
C ARG A 366 -7.99 16.92 -19.40
N ASN A 367 -6.85 16.45 -19.90
CA ASN A 367 -5.56 16.52 -19.24
C ASN A 367 -5.18 18.01 -19.10
N PRO A 368 -5.01 18.57 -17.90
CA PRO A 368 -4.52 19.94 -17.76
C PRO A 368 -3.00 19.90 -17.91
N LEU A 369 -2.52 19.98 -19.15
CA LEU A 369 -1.14 20.36 -19.44
C LEU A 369 -1.17 21.75 -20.08
N CYS A 370 -0.64 22.71 -19.32
CA CYS A 370 0.02 23.97 -19.71
C CYS A 370 -0.22 25.01 -18.60
N ALA A 371 0.48 24.86 -17.47
CA ALA A 371 1.00 26.04 -16.79
C ALA A 371 2.41 26.22 -17.34
N ALA A 372 2.54 27.20 -18.24
CA ALA A 372 3.84 27.73 -18.62
C ALA A 372 4.52 28.29 -17.36
N ASP A 373 5.84 28.22 -17.35
CA ASP A 373 6.69 28.81 -16.32
C ASP A 373 6.32 30.29 -16.13
N ASP A 374 5.72 30.61 -14.99
CA ASP A 374 5.58 31.98 -14.50
C ASP A 374 6.24 32.03 -13.13
N ASP A 375 7.23 32.91 -13.00
CA ASP A 375 8.09 33.15 -11.83
C ASP A 375 7.33 33.85 -10.68
N GLY A 376 6.18 33.29 -10.31
CA GLY A 376 5.40 33.66 -9.13
C GLY A 376 5.23 32.43 -8.26
N VAL A 377 6.15 32.20 -7.33
CA VAL A 377 5.98 31.13 -6.32
C VAL A 377 4.82 31.53 -5.42
N GLU A 378 3.60 31.22 -5.84
CA GLU A 378 2.45 31.10 -4.96
C GLU A 378 2.82 29.99 -3.97
N ARG A 379 3.37 30.38 -2.82
CA ARG A 379 3.66 29.45 -1.72
C ARG A 379 2.31 28.96 -1.20
N LYS A 380 1.72 28.01 -1.91
CA LYS A 380 0.58 27.25 -1.44
C LYS A 380 1.04 26.60 -0.15
N ILE A 381 0.49 27.04 0.98
CA ILE A 381 0.82 26.44 2.27
C ILE A 381 0.40 24.98 2.16
N GLU A 382 1.39 24.08 2.06
CA GLU A 382 1.13 22.65 2.08
C GLU A 382 0.70 22.27 3.50
N PHE A 383 -0.60 22.20 3.63
CA PHE A 383 -1.32 21.81 4.82
C PHE A 383 -1.15 20.30 5.05
N LEU A 384 0.01 19.93 5.62
CA LEU A 384 0.28 18.58 6.11
C LEU A 384 -0.50 18.34 7.41
N HIS A 385 -1.80 18.16 7.27
CA HIS A 385 -2.69 17.72 8.33
C HIS A 385 -3.02 16.25 8.11
N GLY A 386 -2.91 15.45 9.16
CA GLY A 386 -3.53 14.14 9.14
C GLY A 386 -4.52 13.97 10.27
N THR A 387 -5.48 13.09 10.01
CA THR A 387 -6.73 12.93 10.73
C THR A 387 -7.39 11.67 10.21
N THR A 388 -8.12 10.98 11.06
CA THR A 388 -9.03 9.92 10.63
C THR A 388 -10.39 10.17 11.23
N THR A 389 -11.36 10.40 10.36
CA THR A 389 -12.78 10.41 10.70
C THR A 389 -13.48 9.33 9.91
N LEU A 390 -14.47 8.67 10.52
CA LEU A 390 -15.31 7.71 9.84
C LEU A 390 -16.76 7.83 10.32
N ALA A 391 -17.68 7.49 9.43
CA ALA A 391 -19.09 7.37 9.75
C ALA A 391 -19.75 6.30 8.89
N PHE A 392 -20.65 5.52 9.48
CA PHE A 392 -21.40 4.51 8.74
C PHE A 392 -22.82 4.32 9.28
N LYS A 393 -23.73 4.00 8.37
CA LYS A 393 -25.13 3.69 8.68
C LYS A 393 -25.30 2.20 8.97
N PHE A 394 -26.21 1.90 9.87
CA PHE A 394 -26.66 0.57 10.21
C PHE A 394 -28.13 0.63 10.66
N GLN A 395 -28.74 -0.53 10.97
CA GLN A 395 -30.16 -0.62 11.33
C GLN A 395 -30.60 0.36 12.43
N HIS A 396 -29.74 0.62 13.42
CA HIS A 396 -30.06 1.47 14.57
C HIS A 396 -29.53 2.90 14.46
N GLY A 397 -29.14 3.35 13.26
CA GLY A 397 -28.75 4.73 12.99
C GLY A 397 -27.37 4.91 12.38
N VAL A 398 -26.60 5.86 12.88
CA VAL A 398 -25.26 6.19 12.35
C VAL A 398 -24.25 6.19 13.48
N ILE A 399 -23.14 5.47 13.30
CA ILE A 399 -21.96 5.59 14.16
C ILE A 399 -21.01 6.61 13.54
N VAL A 400 -20.50 7.53 14.35
CA VAL A 400 -19.44 8.48 13.98
C VAL A 400 -18.27 8.26 14.92
N ALA A 401 -17.09 7.97 14.38
CA ALA A 401 -15.86 7.78 15.15
C ALA A 401 -14.75 8.66 14.59
N VAL A 402 -13.98 9.31 15.48
CA VAL A 402 -12.87 10.18 15.08
C VAL A 402 -11.69 10.03 16.03
N ASP A 403 -10.48 10.25 15.51
CA ASP A 403 -9.29 10.47 16.33
C ASP A 403 -9.23 11.93 16.88
N SER A 404 -8.22 12.27 17.68
CA SER A 404 -8.11 13.59 18.32
C SER A 404 -6.75 14.28 18.18
N ARG A 405 -5.81 13.71 17.41
CA ARG A 405 -4.49 14.30 17.15
C ARG A 405 -4.58 15.43 16.12
N ALA A 406 -3.90 16.54 16.38
CA ALA A 406 -3.68 17.60 15.40
C ALA A 406 -2.18 17.87 15.26
N THR A 407 -1.72 17.97 14.02
CA THR A 407 -0.31 18.12 13.67
C THR A 407 -0.06 19.41 12.90
N ALA A 408 1.14 19.97 13.07
CA ALA A 408 1.68 21.06 12.28
C ALA A 408 2.95 20.55 11.59
N GLY A 409 2.78 19.94 10.40
CA GLY A 409 3.84 19.15 9.79
C GLY A 409 4.14 17.90 10.62
N SER A 410 5.41 17.61 10.90
CA SER A 410 5.83 16.47 11.74
C SER A 410 5.63 16.70 13.24
N TYR A 411 5.34 17.93 13.67
CA TYR A 411 5.15 18.27 15.08
C TYR A 411 3.69 18.04 15.51
N ILE A 412 3.48 17.32 16.63
CA ILE A 412 2.14 17.12 17.20
C ILE A 412 1.77 18.37 18.02
N ALA A 413 0.82 19.15 17.51
CA ALA A 413 0.36 20.38 18.15
C ALA A 413 -0.58 20.10 19.33
N SER A 414 -1.47 19.11 19.20
CA SER A 414 -2.38 18.69 20.27
C SER A 414 -2.81 17.23 20.10
N GLN A 415 -3.12 16.56 21.21
CA GLN A 415 -3.66 15.19 21.21
C GLN A 415 -5.14 15.11 21.59
N THR A 416 -5.80 16.24 21.87
CA THR A 416 -7.16 16.27 22.47
C THR A 416 -8.15 17.12 21.68
N VAL A 417 -7.91 17.32 20.38
CA VAL A 417 -8.81 18.11 19.52
C VAL A 417 -10.13 17.38 19.32
N LYS A 418 -11.24 18.08 19.53
CA LYS A 418 -12.59 17.57 19.26
C LYS A 418 -12.89 17.67 17.77
N LYS A 419 -12.80 16.56 17.05
CA LYS A 419 -13.05 16.50 15.60
C LYS A 419 -14.49 16.17 15.22
N VAL A 420 -15.38 16.00 16.19
CA VAL A 420 -16.83 16.01 15.97
C VAL A 420 -17.36 17.37 16.40
N ILE A 421 -18.03 18.06 15.49
CA ILE A 421 -18.70 19.33 15.77
C ILE A 421 -20.18 19.05 15.96
N GLU A 422 -20.66 19.43 17.13
CA GLU A 422 -22.06 19.30 17.53
C GLU A 422 -22.83 20.47 16.89
N ILE A 423 -23.33 20.27 15.66
CA ILE A 423 -24.04 21.31 14.89
C ILE A 423 -25.34 21.67 15.61
N ASN A 424 -26.15 20.65 15.93
CA ASN A 424 -27.43 20.74 16.64
C ASN A 424 -27.62 19.44 17.45
N PRO A 425 -28.61 19.34 18.37
CA PRO A 425 -28.89 18.10 19.10
C PRO A 425 -29.25 16.86 18.25
N TYR A 426 -29.43 17.04 16.93
CA TYR A 426 -29.79 15.99 15.96
C TYR A 426 -28.89 15.95 14.71
N LEU A 427 -27.87 16.82 14.63
CA LEU A 427 -26.90 16.85 13.53
C LEU A 427 -25.48 16.88 14.08
N LEU A 428 -24.62 16.03 13.53
CA LEU A 428 -23.18 16.02 13.77
C LEU A 428 -22.43 16.33 12.48
N GLY A 429 -21.34 17.07 12.59
CA GLY A 429 -20.36 17.28 11.54
C GLY A 429 -18.99 16.74 11.95
N THR A 430 -18.14 16.39 10.99
CA THR A 430 -16.79 15.88 11.27
C THR A 430 -15.72 16.77 10.67
N MET A 431 -14.67 17.03 11.42
CA MET A 431 -13.55 17.86 11.00
C MET A 431 -12.44 17.02 10.37
N ALA A 432 -12.22 17.17 9.07
CA ALA A 432 -11.00 16.72 8.38
C ALA A 432 -10.57 17.76 7.34
N GLY A 433 -9.26 18.02 7.26
CA GLY A 433 -8.69 19.14 6.49
C GLY A 433 -8.24 20.27 7.42
N GLY A 434 -8.43 21.52 6.99
CA GLY A 434 -8.16 22.70 7.78
C GLY A 434 -9.08 22.76 9.01
N ALA A 435 -8.48 22.71 10.21
CA ALA A 435 -9.24 22.73 11.47
C ALA A 435 -10.07 24.01 11.62
N ALA A 436 -9.52 25.16 11.19
CA ALA A 436 -10.23 26.44 11.21
C ALA A 436 -11.39 26.48 10.21
N ASP A 437 -11.17 25.99 8.99
CA ASP A 437 -12.18 25.96 7.93
C ASP A 437 -13.40 25.15 8.36
N CYS A 438 -13.18 23.90 8.80
CA CYS A 438 -14.27 23.03 9.26
C CYS A 438 -15.02 23.67 10.43
N SER A 439 -14.29 24.17 11.44
CA SER A 439 -14.88 24.79 12.63
C SER A 439 -15.75 26.00 12.28
N PHE A 440 -15.30 26.85 11.37
CA PHE A 440 -16.00 28.05 10.97
C PHE A 440 -17.26 27.73 10.15
N TRP A 441 -17.11 26.92 9.10
CA TRP A 441 -18.20 26.62 8.17
C TRP A 441 -19.29 25.76 8.79
N GLU A 442 -18.95 24.79 9.65
CA GLU A 442 -19.95 23.98 10.36
C GLU A 442 -20.68 24.79 11.44
N ARG A 443 -20.00 25.74 12.09
CA ARG A 443 -20.67 26.68 13.01
C ARG A 443 -21.61 27.63 12.27
N LEU A 444 -21.23 28.08 11.08
CA LEU A 444 -22.12 28.88 10.23
C LEU A 444 -23.33 28.06 9.75
N LEU A 445 -23.11 26.79 9.42
CA LEU A 445 -24.19 25.84 9.12
C LEU A 445 -25.15 25.69 10.30
N ALA A 446 -24.65 25.52 11.53
CA ALA A 446 -25.47 25.44 12.73
C ALA A 446 -26.39 26.67 12.88
N ARG A 447 -25.84 27.87 12.67
CA ARG A 447 -26.63 29.13 12.65
C ARG A 447 -27.72 29.08 11.59
N GLN A 448 -27.40 28.66 10.36
CA GLN A 448 -28.38 28.61 9.27
C GLN A 448 -29.47 27.58 9.53
N CYS A 449 -29.12 26.41 10.05
CA CYS A 449 -30.06 25.37 10.48
C CYS A 449 -31.01 25.89 11.55
N ARG A 450 -30.51 26.66 12.53
CA ARG A 450 -31.34 27.26 13.57
C ARG A 450 -32.32 28.31 13.02
N ILE A 451 -31.88 29.14 12.08
CA ILE A 451 -32.77 30.12 11.41
C ILE A 451 -33.86 29.40 10.61
N TYR A 452 -33.51 28.33 9.90
CA TYR A 452 -34.47 27.50 9.18
C TYR A 452 -35.55 26.94 10.12
N GLU A 453 -35.14 26.40 11.27
CA GLU A 453 -36.04 25.84 12.27
C GLU A 453 -37.02 26.88 12.82
N LEU A 454 -36.54 28.09 13.13
CA LEU A 454 -37.39 29.17 13.62
C LEU A 454 -38.40 29.70 12.59
N ARG A 455 -38.00 29.75 11.30
CA ARG A 455 -38.87 30.23 10.22
C ARG A 455 -39.96 29.23 9.87
N ASN A 456 -39.61 27.95 9.77
CA ASN A 456 -40.51 26.91 9.29
C ASN A 456 -41.21 26.15 10.43
N LYS A 457 -40.81 26.38 11.68
CA LYS A 457 -41.24 25.61 12.87
C LYS A 457 -41.03 24.10 12.70
N GLU A 458 -40.03 23.73 11.90
CA GLU A 458 -39.69 22.35 11.57
C GLU A 458 -38.17 22.18 11.51
N ARG A 459 -37.66 21.05 12.02
CA ARG A 459 -36.23 20.71 11.93
C ARG A 459 -35.79 20.56 10.47
N ILE A 460 -34.57 21.01 10.16
CA ILE A 460 -33.98 20.84 8.83
C ILE A 460 -33.65 19.37 8.57
N SER A 461 -33.81 18.91 7.32
CA SER A 461 -33.36 17.57 6.92
C SER A 461 -31.85 17.51 6.76
N VAL A 462 -31.25 16.32 6.93
CA VAL A 462 -29.80 16.11 6.74
C VAL A 462 -29.42 16.42 5.28
N ALA A 463 -30.30 16.07 4.34
CA ALA A 463 -30.14 16.37 2.93
C ALA A 463 -30.07 17.88 2.65
N ALA A 464 -30.94 18.69 3.28
CA ALA A 464 -30.94 20.13 3.12
C ALA A 464 -29.73 20.79 3.80
N ALA A 465 -29.37 20.36 5.02
CA ALA A 465 -28.21 20.87 5.74
C ALA A 465 -26.91 20.65 4.95
N SER A 466 -26.68 19.42 4.45
CA SER A 466 -25.50 19.11 3.61
C SER A 466 -25.47 19.91 2.31
N LYS A 467 -26.63 20.18 1.69
CA LYS A 467 -26.70 20.98 0.45
C LYS A 467 -26.42 22.46 0.70
N LEU A 468 -26.88 23.00 1.84
CA LEU A 468 -26.55 24.36 2.25
C LEU A 468 -25.05 24.53 2.45
N LEU A 469 -24.41 23.58 3.14
CA LEU A 469 -22.96 23.60 3.35
C LEU A 469 -22.19 23.55 2.04
N ALA A 470 -22.53 22.62 1.15
CA ALA A 470 -21.89 22.50 -0.16
C ALA A 470 -22.02 23.80 -0.98
N ASN A 471 -23.20 24.44 -0.95
CA ASN A 471 -23.42 25.70 -1.66
C ASN A 471 -22.61 26.88 -1.05
N MET A 472 -22.48 26.95 0.29
CA MET A 472 -21.67 27.97 0.95
C MET A 472 -20.19 27.83 0.56
N VAL A 473 -19.66 26.60 0.62
CA VAL A 473 -18.25 26.31 0.34
C VAL A 473 -17.92 26.45 -1.14
N TYR A 474 -18.84 26.08 -2.04
CA TYR A 474 -18.65 26.23 -3.48
C TYR A 474 -18.42 27.68 -3.93
N GLN A 475 -18.95 28.67 -3.19
CA GLN A 475 -18.70 30.10 -3.48
C GLN A 475 -17.23 30.49 -3.31
N TYR A 476 -16.47 29.72 -2.53
CA TYR A 476 -15.06 29.93 -2.22
C TYR A 476 -14.16 28.91 -2.93
N LYS A 477 -14.69 28.20 -3.93
CA LYS A 477 -13.93 27.22 -4.72
C LYS A 477 -12.70 27.89 -5.35
N GLY A 478 -11.55 27.25 -5.20
CA GLY A 478 -10.27 27.75 -5.71
C GLY A 478 -9.56 28.77 -4.80
N MET A 479 -10.17 29.20 -3.68
CA MET A 479 -9.55 30.14 -2.73
C MET A 479 -8.68 29.45 -1.66
N GLY A 480 -8.38 28.16 -1.82
CA GLY A 480 -7.50 27.41 -0.91
C GLY A 480 -8.15 26.87 0.36
N LEU A 481 -9.48 26.76 0.41
CA LEU A 481 -10.16 26.06 1.51
C LEU A 481 -9.80 24.57 1.52
N SER A 482 -9.59 24.02 2.72
CA SER A 482 -9.36 22.59 2.92
C SER A 482 -10.41 22.04 3.88
N MET A 483 -11.43 21.38 3.35
CA MET A 483 -12.52 20.83 4.15
C MET A 483 -12.99 19.51 3.54
N GLY A 484 -13.08 18.47 4.37
CA GLY A 484 -13.74 17.21 4.04
C GLY A 484 -14.56 16.77 5.23
N THR A 485 -15.84 17.14 5.25
CA THR A 485 -16.72 16.90 6.40
C THR A 485 -17.85 15.94 6.04
N MET A 486 -18.24 15.15 7.04
CA MET A 486 -19.40 14.27 6.97
C MET A 486 -20.52 14.88 7.81
N VAL A 487 -21.66 15.17 7.17
CA VAL A 487 -22.87 15.64 7.84
C VAL A 487 -23.74 14.41 8.14
N CYS A 488 -23.88 14.12 9.42
CA CYS A 488 -24.58 12.95 9.95
C CYS A 488 -25.83 13.41 10.72
N GLY A 489 -26.93 12.68 10.60
CA GLY A 489 -28.15 13.00 11.33
C GLY A 489 -29.25 11.99 11.12
N TRP A 490 -30.37 12.19 11.80
CA TRP A 490 -31.60 11.44 11.57
C TRP A 490 -32.70 12.41 11.11
N ASP A 491 -33.31 12.14 9.94
CA ASP A 491 -34.43 12.94 9.43
C ASP A 491 -35.68 12.08 9.20
N LYS A 492 -36.72 12.67 8.60
CA LYS A 492 -38.00 12.00 8.32
C LYS A 492 -37.85 10.76 7.42
N ARG A 493 -36.77 10.65 6.64
CA ARG A 493 -36.46 9.50 5.77
C ARG A 493 -35.57 8.46 6.47
N GLY A 494 -35.18 8.70 7.72
CA GLY A 494 -34.31 7.82 8.51
C GLY A 494 -32.89 8.38 8.66
N PRO A 495 -31.89 7.50 8.86
CA PRO A 495 -30.50 7.92 9.04
C PRO A 495 -29.91 8.50 7.74
N GLY A 496 -29.41 9.74 7.83
CA GLY A 496 -28.77 10.47 6.75
C GLY A 496 -27.26 10.62 7.00
N LEU A 497 -26.47 10.36 5.95
CA LEU A 497 -25.03 10.54 5.95
C LEU A 497 -24.59 11.11 4.60
N TYR A 498 -23.93 12.25 4.65
CA TYR A 498 -23.46 12.97 3.46
C TYR A 498 -22.01 13.38 3.63
N TYR A 499 -21.20 13.13 2.62
CA TYR A 499 -19.86 13.69 2.50
C TYR A 499 -19.91 15.01 1.71
N VAL A 500 -19.25 16.04 2.23
CA VAL A 500 -19.12 17.37 1.61
C VAL A 500 -17.66 17.81 1.64
N ASP A 501 -17.12 18.23 0.49
CA ASP A 501 -15.73 18.69 0.37
C ASP A 501 -15.61 20.17 -0.03
N SER A 502 -14.37 20.66 0.00
CA SER A 502 -13.99 22.02 -0.40
C SER A 502 -14.22 22.33 -1.88
N GLU A 503 -14.32 21.30 -2.73
CA GLU A 503 -14.59 21.46 -4.17
C GLU A 503 -16.09 21.62 -4.48
N GLY A 504 -16.94 21.50 -3.45
CA GLY A 504 -18.39 21.55 -3.52
C GLY A 504 -19.04 20.23 -3.89
N ASN A 505 -18.27 19.12 -3.88
CA ASN A 505 -18.84 17.81 -4.07
C ASN A 505 -19.71 17.45 -2.88
N ARG A 506 -20.83 16.79 -3.17
CA ARG A 506 -21.77 16.32 -2.16
C ARG A 506 -22.28 14.95 -2.54
N VAL A 507 -21.94 13.95 -1.74
CA VAL A 507 -22.26 12.55 -2.00
C VAL A 507 -23.03 11.97 -0.83
N CYS A 508 -24.13 11.27 -1.11
CA CYS A 508 -24.84 10.46 -0.12
C CYS A 508 -24.26 9.04 -0.18
N GLY A 509 -24.07 8.42 0.98
CA GLY A 509 -23.56 7.05 1.06
C GLY A 509 -23.82 6.46 2.44
N ASP A 510 -23.53 5.17 2.59
CA ASP A 510 -23.75 4.43 3.83
C ASP A 510 -22.50 4.29 4.67
N LEU A 511 -21.33 4.59 4.10
CA LEU A 511 -20.03 4.45 4.72
C LEU A 511 -19.07 5.47 4.13
N PHE A 512 -18.45 6.27 4.98
CA PHE A 512 -17.37 7.17 4.61
C PHE A 512 -16.27 7.15 5.68
N ALA A 513 -15.03 7.26 5.22
CA ALA A 513 -13.88 7.65 6.02
C ALA A 513 -13.12 8.75 5.28
N VAL A 514 -12.65 9.74 6.05
CA VAL A 514 -12.01 10.96 5.53
C VAL A 514 -10.75 11.26 6.34
N GLY A 515 -9.74 11.80 5.65
CA GLY A 515 -8.44 12.17 6.22
C GLY A 515 -7.33 11.18 5.86
N SER A 516 -6.12 11.43 6.39
CA SER A 516 -4.90 10.67 6.06
C SER A 516 -4.98 9.18 6.37
N GLY A 517 -5.62 8.80 7.48
CA GLY A 517 -5.77 7.39 7.87
C GLY A 517 -7.05 6.73 7.36
N SER A 518 -7.82 7.41 6.50
CA SER A 518 -9.10 6.90 5.97
C SER A 518 -8.96 5.56 5.27
N MET A 519 -7.88 5.33 4.52
CA MET A 519 -7.66 4.09 3.77
C MET A 519 -7.52 2.87 4.69
N TYR A 520 -6.84 3.02 5.84
CA TYR A 520 -6.73 1.96 6.85
C TYR A 520 -8.09 1.68 7.50
N ALA A 521 -8.85 2.73 7.80
CA ALA A 521 -10.18 2.61 8.39
C ALA A 521 -11.14 1.85 7.44
N TYR A 522 -11.11 2.12 6.13
CA TYR A 522 -11.92 1.38 5.15
C TYR A 522 -11.61 -0.12 5.15
N GLY A 523 -10.34 -0.53 5.27
CA GLY A 523 -9.98 -1.96 5.32
C GLY A 523 -10.63 -2.71 6.48
N VAL A 524 -10.67 -2.08 7.67
CA VAL A 524 -11.34 -2.65 8.86
C VAL A 524 -12.86 -2.62 8.72
N MET A 525 -13.42 -1.51 8.24
CA MET A 525 -14.86 -1.34 8.15
C MET A 525 -15.48 -2.25 7.09
N ASP A 526 -14.88 -2.35 5.90
CA ASP A 526 -15.43 -3.18 4.81
C ASP A 526 -15.49 -4.66 5.18
N SER A 527 -14.56 -5.15 6.00
CA SER A 527 -14.52 -6.53 6.47
C SER A 527 -15.48 -6.83 7.62
N GLY A 528 -15.92 -5.82 8.38
CA GLY A 528 -16.77 -5.99 9.57
C GLY A 528 -18.20 -5.46 9.43
N LEU A 529 -18.45 -4.54 8.49
CA LEU A 529 -19.72 -3.82 8.39
C LEU A 529 -20.84 -4.73 7.89
N ARG A 530 -21.91 -4.81 8.68
CA ARG A 530 -23.18 -5.41 8.30
C ARG A 530 -24.32 -4.47 8.66
N HIS A 531 -25.42 -4.54 7.92
CA HIS A 531 -26.57 -3.69 8.22
C HIS A 531 -27.28 -4.09 9.52
N ASP A 532 -27.24 -5.40 9.84
CA ASP A 532 -27.85 -6.07 10.99
C ASP A 532 -26.94 -6.13 12.24
N LEU A 533 -26.10 -5.11 12.45
CA LEU A 533 -25.25 -5.01 13.64
C LEU A 533 -26.04 -4.52 14.86
N SER A 534 -25.71 -5.06 16.05
CA SER A 534 -26.14 -4.44 17.31
C SER A 534 -25.44 -3.08 17.49
N VAL A 535 -25.95 -2.25 18.40
CA VAL A 535 -25.34 -0.95 18.71
C VAL A 535 -23.93 -1.15 19.26
N GLU A 536 -23.73 -2.14 20.13
CA GLU A 536 -22.44 -2.47 20.75
C GLU A 536 -21.43 -2.98 19.72
N GLU A 537 -21.86 -3.89 18.83
CA GLU A 537 -21.01 -4.39 17.74
C GLU A 537 -20.61 -3.27 16.77
N ALA A 538 -21.55 -2.37 16.43
CA ALA A 538 -21.27 -1.22 15.59
C ALA A 538 -20.29 -0.24 16.28
N CYS A 539 -20.48 0.02 17.57
CA CYS A 539 -19.56 0.84 18.36
C CYS A 539 -18.14 0.24 18.38
N GLU A 540 -18.03 -1.07 18.57
CA GLU A 540 -16.75 -1.78 18.55
C GLU A 540 -16.08 -1.76 17.18
N LEU A 541 -16.85 -1.90 16.10
CA LEU A 541 -16.33 -1.77 14.74
C LEU A 541 -15.74 -0.37 14.49
N GLY A 542 -16.47 0.68 14.88
CA GLY A 542 -15.99 2.07 14.74
C GLY A 542 -14.74 2.35 15.57
N ARG A 543 -14.71 1.89 16.83
CA ARG A 543 -13.56 1.99 17.73
C ARG A 543 -12.32 1.30 17.14
N ARG A 544 -12.48 0.05 16.72
CA ARG A 544 -11.39 -0.76 16.18
C ARG A 544 -10.87 -0.20 14.85
N ALA A 545 -11.75 0.35 14.00
CA ALA A 545 -11.34 0.97 12.75
C ALA A 545 -10.49 2.23 12.96
N ILE A 546 -10.84 3.10 13.92
CA ILE A 546 -9.98 4.25 14.28
C ILE A 546 -8.67 3.79 14.90
N TYR A 547 -8.71 2.79 15.79
CA TYR A 547 -7.50 2.24 16.42
C TYR A 547 -6.48 1.72 15.39
N GLN A 548 -6.93 0.96 14.38
CA GLN A 548 -6.01 0.45 13.35
C GLN A 548 -5.48 1.56 12.46
N ALA A 549 -6.30 2.56 12.14
CA ALA A 549 -5.85 3.73 11.42
C ALA A 549 -4.77 4.49 12.20
N THR A 550 -4.95 4.70 13.50
CA THR A 550 -3.98 5.42 14.35
C THR A 550 -2.70 4.61 14.63
N TYR A 551 -2.77 3.28 14.54
CA TYR A 551 -1.60 2.41 14.63
C TYR A 551 -0.66 2.54 13.43
N ARG A 552 -1.21 2.76 12.22
CA ARG A 552 -0.45 2.83 10.96
C ARG A 552 -0.19 4.25 10.47
N ASP A 553 -1.16 5.15 10.57
CA ASP A 553 -1.03 6.53 10.13
C ASP A 553 -0.37 7.40 11.21
N ALA A 554 0.79 7.97 10.89
CA ALA A 554 1.58 8.77 11.83
C ALA A 554 0.84 10.03 12.33
N TYR A 555 -0.01 10.60 11.49
CA TYR A 555 -0.70 11.85 11.78
C TYR A 555 -2.03 11.66 12.52
N SER A 556 -2.52 10.42 12.64
CA SER A 556 -3.72 10.08 13.41
C SER A 556 -3.34 9.57 14.80
N GLY A 557 -4.12 9.89 15.84
CA GLY A 557 -3.84 9.39 17.19
C GLY A 557 -4.58 10.11 18.32
N GLY A 558 -4.06 9.95 19.54
CA GLY A 558 -4.63 10.52 20.75
C GLY A 558 -5.75 9.63 21.29
N GLN A 559 -6.98 10.11 21.21
CA GLN A 559 -8.18 9.50 21.77
C GLN A 559 -9.20 9.23 20.67
N VAL A 560 -9.94 8.15 20.83
CA VAL A 560 -11.07 7.78 19.99
C VAL A 560 -12.34 8.36 20.59
N ASN A 561 -12.98 9.29 19.88
CA ASN A 561 -14.28 9.83 20.25
C ASN A 561 -15.37 9.14 19.42
N LEU A 562 -16.34 8.53 20.10
CA LEU A 562 -17.40 7.76 19.49
C LEU A 562 -18.77 8.36 19.80
N TYR A 563 -19.58 8.54 18.75
CA TYR A 563 -20.93 9.08 18.82
C TYR A 563 -21.90 8.15 18.10
N HIS A 564 -23.11 8.05 18.65
CA HIS A 564 -24.22 7.31 18.05
C HIS A 564 -25.38 8.27 17.76
N VAL A 565 -25.78 8.34 16.50
CA VAL A 565 -26.94 9.12 16.03
C VAL A 565 -28.13 8.18 15.89
N HIS A 566 -29.18 8.45 16.66
CA HIS A 566 -30.45 7.71 16.67
C HIS A 566 -31.63 8.66 16.35
N SER A 567 -32.87 8.14 16.39
CA SER A 567 -34.07 8.89 15.99
C SER A 567 -34.37 10.13 16.84
N GLU A 568 -33.96 10.15 18.10
CA GLU A 568 -34.23 11.25 19.03
C GLU A 568 -33.16 12.35 18.97
N GLY A 569 -31.96 12.01 18.51
CA GLY A 569 -30.79 12.89 18.51
C GLY A 569 -29.49 12.11 18.41
N TRP A 570 -28.43 12.63 19.00
CA TRP A 570 -27.16 11.92 19.13
C TRP A 570 -26.75 11.79 20.60
N THR A 571 -26.04 10.72 20.89
CA THR A 571 -25.41 10.48 22.19
C THR A 571 -23.92 10.25 22.00
N ARG A 572 -23.13 10.76 22.95
CA ARG A 572 -21.70 10.48 23.01
C ARG A 572 -21.53 9.15 23.73
N VAL A 573 -21.00 8.16 23.04
CA VAL A 573 -20.85 6.79 23.55
C VAL A 573 -19.63 6.69 24.45
N SER A 574 -18.46 7.08 23.93
CA SER A 574 -17.22 6.99 24.69
C SER A 574 -16.12 7.94 24.19
N GLN A 575 -15.11 8.11 25.04
CA GLN A 575 -13.85 8.80 24.76
C GLN A 575 -12.73 7.96 25.36
N GLU A 576 -12.02 7.21 24.52
CA GLU A 576 -11.07 6.20 24.96
C GLU A 576 -9.67 6.50 24.42
N ASP A 577 -8.64 6.30 25.24
CA ASP A 577 -7.25 6.51 24.81
C ASP A 577 -6.77 5.36 23.92
N VAL A 578 -6.14 5.69 22.79
CA VAL A 578 -5.62 4.71 21.83
C VAL A 578 -4.59 3.78 22.48
N LEU A 579 -3.80 4.25 23.45
CA LEU A 579 -2.83 3.42 24.15
C LEU A 579 -3.51 2.36 25.02
N MET A 580 -4.62 2.71 25.69
CA MET A 580 -5.38 1.75 26.49
C MET A 580 -6.03 0.69 25.58
N LEU A 581 -6.55 1.12 24.42
CA LEU A 581 -7.06 0.21 23.39
C LEU A 581 -5.98 -0.72 22.84
N HIS A 582 -4.75 -0.22 22.68
CA HIS A 582 -3.63 -1.05 22.24
C HIS A 582 -3.38 -2.21 23.20
N HIS A 583 -3.32 -1.94 24.51
CA HIS A 583 -3.13 -2.98 25.52
C HIS A 583 -4.29 -3.98 25.51
N GLN A 584 -5.53 -3.50 25.47
CA GLN A 584 -6.72 -4.35 25.43
C GLN A 584 -6.74 -5.28 24.20
N TYR A 585 -6.50 -4.76 23.00
CA TYR A 585 -6.52 -5.57 21.79
C TYR A 585 -5.32 -6.52 21.69
N LYS A 586 -4.16 -6.11 22.23
CA LYS A 586 -2.99 -6.98 22.27
C LYS A 586 -3.20 -8.17 23.20
N GLU A 587 -3.84 -7.97 24.36
CA GLU A 587 -4.22 -9.07 25.26
C GLU A 587 -5.23 -10.02 24.60
N GLN A 588 -6.26 -9.49 23.92
CA GLN A 588 -7.24 -10.28 23.18
C GLN A 588 -6.65 -11.07 21.99
N ALA A 589 -5.54 -10.61 21.42
CA ALA A 589 -4.85 -11.31 20.34
C ALA A 589 -3.98 -12.47 20.86
N GLN A 590 -3.55 -12.40 22.12
CA GLN A 590 -2.75 -13.43 22.79
C GLN A 590 -3.60 -14.54 23.42
N SER A 591 -4.84 -14.22 23.81
CA SER A 591 -5.88 -15.21 24.16
C SER A 591 -6.49 -15.85 22.92
#